data_AF-A0A853LM47-F1
#
_entry.id   AF-A0A853LM47-F1
#
_cell.length_a   1.000
_cell.length_b   1.000
_cell.length_c   1.000
_cell.angle_alpha   90.00
_cell.angle_beta   90.00
_cell.angle_gamma   90.00
#
_symmetry.space_group_name_H-M   'P 1'
#
loop_
_entity.id
_entity.type
_entity.pdbx_description
1 polymer ?
#
loop_
_entity_poly.entity_id
_entity_poly.type
_entity_poly.pdbx_seq_one_letter_code
_entity_poly.pdbx_strand_id
1 'polypeptide(L)'
;MGVLNVTDDSFSDGGQYLDADVAVARGVAMVAEGAGIVDVGGESTRPGATRIDSRVETARVVPVVKGLAGEGITVSIDTMHADVARAALESGAQLVNDVSGGRADPAMAPLLAEAGVPWVLMHWRSVSAERPHAAPHYRDVVAEVRAELLDSADAAVAAGVDPGQLLIDPGLGFAKTAQHNWALLHALPQLVDTGLPVLLGASRKRFLGALLAGPDG
;
A
#
# COMPACT_ATOMS: atom_id res chain seq x y z
N MET A 1 -8.00 -6.43 -5.86
CA MET A 1 -7.76 -5.01 -5.57
C MET A 1 -7.12 -4.39 -6.81
N GLY A 2 -7.74 -3.38 -7.41
CA GLY A 2 -7.20 -2.59 -8.52
C GLY A 2 -6.47 -1.36 -7.99
N VAL A 3 -5.28 -1.06 -8.50
CA VAL A 3 -4.45 0.07 -8.02
C VAL A 3 -4.67 1.29 -8.90
N LEU A 4 -5.13 2.39 -8.31
CA LEU A 4 -5.38 3.68 -8.94
C LEU A 4 -4.43 4.73 -8.36
N ASN A 5 -3.30 4.95 -9.03
CA ASN A 5 -2.36 6.00 -8.65
C ASN A 5 -2.82 7.35 -9.19
N VAL A 6 -3.00 8.31 -8.29
CA VAL A 6 -3.40 9.69 -8.55
C VAL A 6 -2.14 10.55 -8.35
N THR A 7 -1.12 10.31 -9.19
CA THR A 7 0.18 11.00 -9.17
C THR A 7 0.46 11.72 -10.48
N ASP A 8 1.28 12.77 -10.46
CA ASP A 8 1.59 13.59 -11.65
C ASP A 8 2.19 12.75 -12.82
N ASP A 9 2.95 11.69 -12.51
CA ASP A 9 3.61 10.82 -13.50
C ASP A 9 2.65 9.85 -14.22
N SER A 10 1.42 9.68 -13.70
CA SER A 10 0.45 8.72 -14.26
C SER A 10 -0.33 9.30 -15.45
N PHE A 11 -0.32 10.62 -15.63
CA PHE A 11 -1.10 11.35 -16.63
C PHE A 11 -0.24 12.49 -17.20
N SER A 12 0.71 12.14 -18.05
CA SER A 12 1.55 13.10 -18.77
C SER A 12 0.71 13.86 -19.81
N ASP A 13 0.09 14.98 -19.43
CA ASP A 13 -0.35 16.08 -20.34
C ASP A 13 -0.85 17.35 -19.59
N GLY A 14 -0.07 17.84 -18.61
CA GLY A 14 -0.23 19.22 -18.10
C GLY A 14 -1.07 19.34 -16.84
N GLY A 15 -0.40 19.29 -15.69
CA GLY A 15 -1.00 19.36 -14.36
C GLY A 15 -1.69 20.69 -14.03
N GLN A 16 -2.80 20.56 -13.32
CA GLN A 16 -3.22 21.36 -12.17
C GLN A 16 -4.49 20.69 -11.64
N TYR A 17 -4.34 19.85 -10.62
CA TYR A 17 -5.34 18.89 -10.13
C TYR A 17 -5.61 17.78 -11.16
N LEU A 18 -5.17 16.56 -10.83
CA LEU A 18 -5.54 15.36 -11.57
C LEU A 18 -7.05 15.38 -11.79
N ASP A 19 -7.49 15.19 -13.03
CA ASP A 19 -8.91 15.18 -13.35
C ASP A 19 -9.57 14.05 -12.54
N ALA A 20 -10.23 14.43 -11.46
CA ALA A 20 -10.84 13.51 -10.54
C ALA A 20 -11.90 12.67 -11.25
N ASP A 21 -12.58 13.23 -12.25
CA ASP A 21 -13.58 12.52 -13.04
C ASP A 21 -12.91 11.44 -13.90
N VAL A 22 -11.73 11.72 -14.48
CA VAL A 22 -10.94 10.70 -15.20
C VAL A 22 -10.47 9.58 -14.27
N ALA A 23 -9.99 9.93 -13.08
CA ALA A 23 -9.55 8.92 -12.09
C ALA A 23 -10.72 8.06 -11.60
N VAL A 24 -11.88 8.69 -11.32
CA VAL A 24 -13.11 8.00 -10.94
C VAL A 24 -13.57 7.07 -12.06
N ALA A 25 -13.62 7.57 -13.31
CA ALA A 25 -13.99 6.75 -14.47
C ALA A 25 -13.05 5.55 -14.64
N ARG A 26 -11.74 5.71 -14.38
CA ARG A 26 -10.81 4.58 -14.40
C ARG A 26 -11.08 3.58 -13.27
N GLY A 27 -11.39 4.05 -12.06
CA GLY A 27 -11.76 3.17 -10.95
C GLY A 27 -13.05 2.38 -11.22
N VAL A 28 -14.08 3.02 -11.80
CA VAL A 28 -15.30 2.34 -12.28
C VAL A 28 -14.97 1.26 -13.31
N ALA A 29 -14.09 1.57 -14.27
CA ALA A 29 -13.63 0.59 -15.25
C ALA A 29 -12.90 -0.60 -14.61
N MET A 30 -12.05 -0.38 -13.59
CA MET A 30 -11.39 -1.46 -12.85
C MET A 30 -12.40 -2.40 -12.18
N VAL A 31 -13.50 -1.85 -11.62
CA VAL A 31 -14.57 -2.66 -11.03
C VAL A 31 -15.31 -3.46 -12.11
N ALA A 32 -15.59 -2.86 -13.27
CA ALA A 32 -16.15 -3.57 -14.42
C ALA A 32 -15.22 -4.68 -14.95
N GLU A 33 -13.91 -4.51 -14.82
CA GLU A 33 -12.87 -5.51 -15.12
C GLU A 33 -12.77 -6.61 -14.03
N GLY A 34 -13.52 -6.51 -12.93
CA GLY A 34 -13.61 -7.52 -11.87
C GLY A 34 -12.87 -7.17 -10.57
N ALA A 35 -12.37 -5.94 -10.40
CA ALA A 35 -11.79 -5.51 -9.13
C ALA A 35 -12.89 -5.34 -8.06
N GLY A 36 -12.80 -6.10 -6.97
CA GLY A 36 -13.71 -5.93 -5.82
C GLY A 36 -13.37 -4.75 -4.88
N ILE A 37 -12.17 -4.19 -5.00
CA ILE A 37 -11.67 -3.05 -4.20
C ILE A 37 -10.82 -2.18 -5.13
N VAL A 38 -10.95 -0.86 -5.06
CA VAL A 38 -10.04 0.10 -5.70
C VAL A 38 -9.16 0.74 -4.63
N ASP A 39 -7.83 0.63 -4.79
CA ASP A 39 -6.82 1.17 -3.90
C ASP A 39 -6.27 2.47 -4.49
N VAL A 40 -6.55 3.59 -3.82
CA VAL A 40 -6.26 4.95 -4.30
C VAL A 40 -5.01 5.46 -3.58
N GLY A 41 -3.96 5.83 -4.33
CA GLY A 41 -2.73 6.40 -3.77
C GLY A 41 -2.41 7.76 -4.38
N GLY A 42 -2.18 8.77 -3.54
CA GLY A 42 -1.84 10.15 -3.98
C GLY A 42 -0.33 10.43 -4.02
N GLU A 43 0.46 9.56 -3.40
CA GLU A 43 1.91 9.62 -3.30
C GLU A 43 2.54 8.37 -3.93
N SER A 44 3.61 8.56 -4.69
CA SER A 44 4.39 7.42 -5.21
C SER A 44 5.20 6.80 -4.08
N THR A 45 4.94 5.53 -3.78
CA THR A 45 5.71 4.75 -2.80
C THR A 45 6.93 4.07 -3.43
N ARG A 46 7.23 4.37 -4.70
CA ARG A 46 8.38 3.77 -5.43
C ARG A 46 9.70 4.18 -4.76
N PRO A 47 10.72 3.28 -4.75
CA PRO A 47 12.00 3.63 -4.17
C PRO A 47 12.64 4.82 -4.91
N GLY A 48 12.99 5.87 -4.16
CA GLY A 48 13.58 7.11 -4.68
C GLY A 48 12.56 8.20 -5.03
N ALA A 49 11.26 7.97 -4.81
CA ALA A 49 10.25 9.01 -4.96
C ALA A 49 10.44 10.12 -3.91
N THR A 50 10.27 11.37 -4.33
CA THR A 50 10.23 12.52 -3.43
C THR A 50 8.92 12.50 -2.66
N ARG A 51 9.01 12.58 -1.33
CA ARG A 51 7.81 12.67 -0.49
C ARG A 51 7.07 13.98 -0.74
N ILE A 52 5.75 13.92 -0.73
CA ILE A 52 4.89 15.10 -0.85
C ILE A 52 4.32 15.50 0.51
N ASP A 53 3.92 16.76 0.62
CA ASP A 53 3.18 17.24 1.79
C ASP A 53 1.81 16.55 1.86
N SER A 54 1.38 16.16 3.07
CA SER A 54 0.12 15.44 3.28
C SER A 54 -1.10 16.23 2.81
N ARG A 55 -1.05 17.57 2.79
CA ARG A 55 -2.13 18.40 2.24
C ARG A 55 -2.23 18.28 0.72
N VAL A 56 -1.08 18.14 0.05
CA VAL A 56 -1.04 17.91 -1.41
C VAL A 56 -1.61 16.52 -1.71
N GLU A 57 -1.20 15.51 -0.95
CA GLU A 57 -1.75 14.15 -1.08
C GLU A 57 -3.26 14.14 -0.85
N THR A 58 -3.73 14.77 0.22
CA THR A 58 -5.16 14.90 0.57
C THR A 58 -5.96 15.53 -0.58
N ALA A 59 -5.47 16.64 -1.14
CA ALA A 59 -6.13 17.34 -2.24
C ALA A 59 -6.24 16.49 -3.52
N ARG A 60 -5.33 15.52 -3.71
CA ARG A 60 -5.37 14.57 -4.84
C ARG A 60 -6.37 13.45 -4.61
N VAL A 61 -6.35 12.83 -3.43
CA VAL A 61 -7.10 11.59 -3.19
C VAL A 61 -8.55 11.84 -2.80
N VAL A 62 -8.86 12.88 -2.03
CA VAL A 62 -10.21 13.11 -1.48
C VAL A 62 -11.29 13.20 -2.58
N PRO A 63 -11.12 13.98 -3.67
CA PRO A 63 -12.13 14.04 -4.72
C PRO A 63 -12.39 12.67 -5.38
N VAL A 64 -11.32 11.89 -5.58
CA VAL A 64 -11.39 10.56 -6.22
C VAL A 64 -12.07 9.54 -5.29
N VAL A 65 -11.66 9.51 -4.02
CA VAL A 65 -12.27 8.64 -2.99
C VAL A 65 -13.76 8.94 -2.89
N LYS A 66 -14.14 10.22 -2.81
CA LYS A 66 -15.54 10.64 -2.73
C LYS A 66 -16.35 10.23 -3.96
N GLY A 67 -15.79 10.41 -5.16
CA GLY A 67 -16.44 10.01 -6.41
C GLY A 67 -16.66 8.50 -6.49
N LEU A 68 -15.63 7.70 -6.19
CA LEU A 68 -15.73 6.23 -6.21
C LEU A 68 -16.70 5.70 -5.13
N ALA A 69 -16.65 6.26 -3.92
CA ALA A 69 -17.59 5.89 -2.87
C ALA A 69 -19.04 6.25 -3.24
N GLY A 70 -19.24 7.37 -3.93
CA GLY A 70 -20.55 7.77 -4.48
C GLY A 70 -21.12 6.79 -5.50
N GLU A 71 -20.25 6.11 -6.25
CA GLU A 71 -20.61 5.00 -7.17
C GLU A 71 -20.81 3.65 -6.44
N GLY A 72 -20.72 3.62 -5.10
CA GLY A 72 -20.87 2.41 -4.30
C GLY A 72 -19.67 1.46 -4.35
N ILE A 73 -18.50 1.94 -4.80
CA ILE A 73 -17.27 1.14 -4.89
C ILE A 73 -16.60 1.07 -3.52
N THR A 74 -16.12 -0.13 -3.14
CA THR A 74 -15.25 -0.28 -1.96
C THR A 74 -13.89 0.32 -2.24
N VAL A 75 -13.53 1.37 -1.50
CA VAL A 75 -12.28 2.11 -1.65
C VAL A 75 -11.32 1.82 -0.51
N SER A 76 -10.09 1.49 -0.87
CA SER A 76 -8.90 1.49 0.00
C SER A 76 -8.10 2.76 -0.25
N ILE A 77 -7.56 3.37 0.81
CA ILE A 77 -6.60 4.49 0.70
C ILE A 77 -5.18 3.98 0.94
N ASP A 78 -4.30 4.09 -0.05
CA ASP A 78 -2.85 3.83 0.05
C ASP A 78 -2.16 5.11 0.53
N THR A 79 -1.88 5.16 1.83
CA THR A 79 -1.20 6.30 2.44
C THR A 79 -0.46 5.90 3.72
N MET A 80 0.58 6.65 4.03
CA MET A 80 1.32 6.53 5.28
C MET A 80 1.01 7.66 6.27
N HIS A 81 0.21 8.65 5.86
CA HIS A 81 -0.08 9.85 6.65
C HIS A 81 -1.46 9.72 7.30
N ALA A 82 -1.53 9.88 8.63
CA ALA A 82 -2.78 9.68 9.36
C ALA A 82 -3.84 10.76 9.04
N ASP A 83 -3.41 11.98 8.70
CA ASP A 83 -4.32 13.05 8.28
C ASP A 83 -4.94 12.79 6.90
N VAL A 84 -4.18 12.23 5.95
CA VAL A 84 -4.69 11.76 4.65
C VAL A 84 -5.66 10.60 4.85
N ALA A 85 -5.30 9.61 5.66
CA ALA A 85 -6.17 8.47 5.98
C ALA A 85 -7.50 8.95 6.58
N ARG A 86 -7.45 9.86 7.56
CA ARG A 86 -8.65 10.45 8.17
C ARG A 86 -9.55 11.12 7.14
N ALA A 87 -8.98 12.00 6.30
CA ALA A 87 -9.75 12.70 5.28
C ALA A 87 -10.37 11.75 4.25
N ALA A 88 -9.67 10.67 3.88
CA ALA A 88 -10.18 9.64 2.98
C ALA A 88 -11.31 8.83 3.61
N LEU A 89 -11.19 8.44 4.89
CA LEU A 89 -12.25 7.74 5.63
C LEU A 89 -13.51 8.61 5.76
N GLU A 90 -13.36 9.89 6.11
CA GLU A 90 -14.45 10.87 6.13
C GLU A 90 -15.11 11.06 4.74
N SER A 91 -14.38 10.74 3.67
CA SER A 91 -14.85 10.82 2.29
C SER A 91 -15.41 9.50 1.73
N GLY A 92 -15.44 8.43 2.53
CA GLY A 92 -16.06 7.14 2.19
C GLY A 92 -15.10 5.99 1.89
N ALA A 93 -13.78 6.16 2.10
CA ALA A 93 -12.86 5.02 2.14
C ALA A 93 -13.25 4.06 3.28
N GLN A 94 -13.01 2.77 3.06
CA GLN A 94 -13.43 1.68 3.95
C GLN A 94 -12.26 0.85 4.45
N LEU A 95 -11.04 1.12 3.98
CA LEU A 95 -9.83 0.37 4.30
C LEU A 95 -8.62 1.31 4.18
N VAL A 96 -7.63 1.15 5.06
CA VAL A 96 -6.33 1.85 4.96
C VAL A 96 -5.25 0.84 4.56
N ASN A 97 -4.52 1.15 3.51
CA ASN A 97 -3.34 0.40 3.07
C ASN A 97 -2.08 1.21 3.42
N ASP A 98 -1.34 0.80 4.46
CA ASP A 98 -0.18 1.53 4.93
C ASP A 98 1.10 0.77 4.60
N VAL A 99 1.79 1.26 3.55
CA VAL A 99 3.06 0.69 3.12
C VAL A 99 4.16 0.78 4.17
N SER A 100 4.03 1.63 5.19
CA SER A 100 4.98 1.75 6.30
C SER A 100 4.75 0.75 7.42
N GLY A 101 3.60 0.05 7.42
CA GLY A 101 3.22 -0.87 8.48
C GLY A 101 3.04 -0.18 9.84
N GLY A 102 2.48 1.03 9.85
CA GLY A 102 2.26 1.85 11.04
C GLY A 102 3.49 2.56 11.58
N ARG A 103 4.60 2.57 10.83
CA ARG A 103 5.90 3.08 11.30
C ARG A 103 6.17 4.53 10.87
N ALA A 104 5.46 5.06 9.88
CA ALA A 104 5.69 6.41 9.37
C ALA A 104 5.03 7.49 10.24
N ASP A 105 3.79 7.27 10.66
CA ASP A 105 3.00 8.25 11.42
C ASP A 105 2.43 7.62 12.71
N PRO A 106 2.87 8.06 13.90
CA PRO A 106 2.40 7.52 15.18
C PRO A 106 0.90 7.80 15.44
N ALA A 107 0.27 8.73 14.70
CA ALA A 107 -1.15 9.00 14.80
C ALA A 107 -2.02 7.99 14.02
N MET A 108 -1.43 7.13 13.18
CA MET A 108 -2.15 6.14 12.38
C MET A 108 -2.86 5.11 13.26
N ALA A 109 -2.16 4.44 14.18
CA ALA A 109 -2.77 3.40 15.01
C ALA A 109 -3.93 3.92 15.89
N PRO A 110 -3.83 5.06 16.60
CA PRO A 110 -4.96 5.64 17.32
C PRO A 110 -6.15 5.97 16.43
N LEU A 111 -5.90 6.50 15.23
CA LEU A 111 -6.97 6.77 14.25
C LEU A 111 -7.69 5.48 13.86
N LEU A 112 -6.95 4.41 13.55
CA LEU A 112 -7.55 3.14 13.11
C LEU A 112 -8.25 2.40 14.25
N ALA A 113 -7.78 2.57 15.49
CA ALA A 113 -8.48 2.07 16.68
C ALA A 113 -9.85 2.74 16.86
N GLU A 114 -9.94 4.05 16.59
CA GLU A 114 -11.21 4.79 16.61
C GLU A 114 -12.10 4.46 15.42
N ALA A 115 -11.53 4.39 14.21
CA ALA A 115 -12.29 4.19 12.98
C ALA A 115 -12.86 2.77 12.84
N GLY A 116 -12.19 1.76 13.38
CA GLY A 116 -12.65 0.36 13.35
C GLY A 116 -12.73 -0.22 11.94
N VAL A 117 -11.90 0.26 11.01
CA VAL A 117 -11.83 -0.21 9.62
C VAL A 117 -10.62 -1.12 9.40
N PRO A 118 -10.63 -1.98 8.37
CA PRO A 118 -9.49 -2.80 8.04
C PRO A 118 -8.22 -1.98 7.76
N TRP A 119 -7.09 -2.47 8.26
CA TRP A 119 -5.78 -1.86 8.12
C TRP A 119 -4.75 -2.88 7.62
N VAL A 120 -4.22 -2.63 6.41
CA VAL A 120 -3.14 -3.43 5.84
C VAL A 120 -1.80 -2.86 6.31
N LEU A 121 -1.07 -3.69 7.06
CA LEU A 121 0.28 -3.42 7.51
C LEU A 121 1.27 -4.06 6.54
N MET A 122 1.93 -3.26 5.70
CA MET A 122 2.97 -3.78 4.81
C MET A 122 4.35 -3.76 5.47
N HIS A 123 5.14 -4.80 5.21
CA HIS A 123 6.55 -4.79 5.56
C HIS A 123 7.33 -3.85 4.65
N TRP A 124 7.90 -2.80 5.26
CA TRP A 124 8.84 -1.88 4.63
C TRP A 124 10.04 -1.62 5.53
N ARG A 125 11.23 -1.62 4.92
CA ARG A 125 12.47 -1.13 5.54
C ARG A 125 12.95 0.09 4.74
N SER A 126 13.39 1.12 5.45
CA SER A 126 13.99 2.29 4.82
C SER A 126 15.21 1.89 3.98
N VAL A 127 15.33 2.51 2.81
CA VAL A 127 16.47 2.37 1.91
C VAL A 127 17.19 3.71 1.81
N SER A 128 18.51 3.68 1.61
CA SER A 128 19.28 4.91 1.44
C SER A 128 18.75 5.72 0.26
N ALA A 129 18.60 7.05 0.45
CA ALA A 129 18.25 7.97 -0.63
C ALA A 129 19.28 7.95 -1.78
N GLU A 130 20.55 7.68 -1.47
CA GLU A 130 21.63 7.54 -2.47
C GLU A 130 21.54 6.22 -3.25
N ARG A 131 20.95 5.19 -2.64
CA ARG A 131 20.81 3.84 -3.23
C ARG A 131 19.41 3.29 -2.99
N PRO A 132 18.37 3.90 -3.57
CA PRO A 132 16.98 3.54 -3.29
C PRO A 132 16.64 2.13 -3.79
N HIS A 133 17.45 1.57 -4.70
CA HIS A 133 17.27 0.22 -5.22
C HIS A 133 18.16 -0.83 -4.53
N ALA A 134 19.04 -0.43 -3.62
CA ALA A 134 19.83 -1.39 -2.85
C ALA A 134 18.96 -1.97 -1.72
N ALA A 135 18.68 -3.26 -1.80
CA ALA A 135 18.00 -3.95 -0.72
C ALA A 135 18.89 -3.96 0.54
N PRO A 136 18.33 -3.71 1.73
CA PRO A 136 19.05 -3.95 2.98
C PRO A 136 19.40 -5.43 3.11
N HIS A 137 20.39 -5.71 3.93
CA HIS A 137 20.80 -7.08 4.23
C HIS A 137 19.71 -7.79 5.06
N TYR A 138 19.36 -9.00 4.66
CA TYR A 138 18.58 -9.95 5.46
C TYR A 138 19.44 -11.19 5.65
N ARG A 139 19.53 -11.69 6.89
CA ARG A 139 20.10 -13.00 7.20
C ARG A 139 19.13 -14.10 6.78
N ASP A 140 17.86 -13.91 7.10
CA ASP A 140 16.74 -14.74 6.66
C ASP A 140 15.55 -13.83 6.40
N VAL A 141 15.29 -13.56 5.13
CA VAL A 141 14.22 -12.62 4.75
C VAL A 141 12.83 -13.11 5.13
N VAL A 142 12.59 -14.42 5.18
CA VAL A 142 11.28 -14.95 5.55
C VAL A 142 11.05 -14.77 7.03
N ALA A 143 12.02 -15.20 7.85
CA ALA A 143 11.92 -15.09 9.29
C ALA A 143 11.85 -13.63 9.75
N GLU A 144 12.68 -12.76 9.18
CA GLU A 144 12.74 -11.34 9.53
C GLU A 144 11.47 -10.59 9.10
N VAL A 145 10.98 -10.80 7.87
CA VAL A 145 9.74 -10.14 7.40
C VAL A 145 8.55 -10.57 8.25
N ARG A 146 8.44 -11.86 8.57
CA ARG A 146 7.36 -12.38 9.42
C ARG A 146 7.42 -11.78 10.82
N ALA A 147 8.60 -11.76 11.45
CA ALA A 147 8.77 -11.20 12.78
C ALA A 147 8.39 -9.71 12.82
N GLU A 148 8.89 -8.93 11.86
CA GLU A 148 8.63 -7.49 11.81
C GLU A 148 7.16 -7.13 11.53
N LEU A 149 6.45 -7.94 10.74
CA LEU A 149 5.01 -7.78 10.52
C LEU A 149 4.22 -8.06 11.79
N LEU A 150 4.60 -9.13 12.53
CA LEU A 150 3.96 -9.45 13.80
C LEU A 150 4.25 -8.38 14.86
N ASP A 151 5.47 -7.84 14.90
CA ASP A 151 5.80 -6.71 15.80
C ASP A 151 4.92 -5.48 15.47
N SER A 152 4.71 -5.17 14.19
CA SER A 152 3.80 -4.09 13.77
C SER A 152 2.35 -4.38 14.13
N ALA A 153 1.88 -5.62 13.97
CA ALA A 153 0.53 -6.03 14.37
C ALA A 153 0.34 -5.94 15.89
N ASP A 154 1.29 -6.44 16.68
CA ASP A 154 1.29 -6.36 18.14
C ASP A 154 1.27 -4.90 18.62
N ALA A 155 2.03 -4.02 17.97
CA ALA A 155 2.02 -2.59 18.25
C ALA A 155 0.66 -1.94 17.94
N ALA A 156 0.00 -2.31 16.84
CA ALA A 156 -1.33 -1.83 16.49
C ALA A 156 -2.38 -2.30 17.53
N VAL A 157 -2.33 -3.56 17.94
CA VAL A 157 -3.22 -4.12 18.98
C VAL A 157 -2.98 -3.44 20.32
N ALA A 158 -1.73 -3.20 20.70
CA ALA A 158 -1.39 -2.47 21.92
C ALA A 158 -1.90 -1.01 21.90
N ALA A 159 -2.04 -0.41 20.72
CA ALA A 159 -2.66 0.90 20.53
C ALA A 159 -4.20 0.87 20.51
N GLY A 160 -4.81 -0.31 20.61
CA GLY A 160 -6.26 -0.49 20.69
C GLY A 160 -6.95 -0.88 19.38
N VAL A 161 -6.19 -1.16 18.32
CA VAL A 161 -6.77 -1.67 17.06
C VAL A 161 -7.27 -3.10 17.28
N ASP A 162 -8.50 -3.38 16.84
CA ASP A 162 -9.05 -4.74 16.86
C ASP A 162 -8.20 -5.67 15.95
N PRO A 163 -7.64 -6.77 16.47
CA PRO A 163 -6.91 -7.74 15.66
C PRO A 163 -7.69 -8.25 14.44
N GLY A 164 -9.02 -8.30 14.52
CA GLY A 164 -9.90 -8.69 13.41
C GLY A 164 -9.90 -7.72 12.22
N GLN A 165 -9.36 -6.51 12.41
CA GLN A 165 -9.21 -5.50 11.36
C GLN A 165 -7.82 -5.52 10.71
N LEU A 166 -6.87 -6.30 11.22
CA LEU A 166 -5.50 -6.28 10.73
C LEU A 166 -5.29 -7.24 9.57
N LEU A 167 -4.59 -6.77 8.54
CA LEU A 167 -4.05 -7.57 7.45
C LEU A 167 -2.55 -7.33 7.35
N ILE A 168 -1.82 -8.31 6.82
CA ILE A 168 -0.37 -8.18 6.60
C ILE A 168 -0.02 -8.30 5.12
N ASP A 169 0.95 -7.50 4.65
CA ASP A 169 1.55 -7.63 3.32
C ASP A 169 3.08 -7.78 3.44
N PRO A 170 3.70 -8.85 2.90
CA PRO A 170 5.15 -9.04 2.97
C PRO A 170 5.97 -8.01 2.17
N GLY A 171 5.33 -7.10 1.44
CA GLY A 171 5.93 -5.97 0.76
C GLY A 171 6.86 -6.40 -0.36
N LEU A 172 6.37 -7.24 -1.29
CA LEU A 172 7.18 -7.69 -2.44
C LEU A 172 7.75 -6.48 -3.20
N GLY A 173 9.01 -6.54 -3.64
CA GLY A 173 9.65 -5.46 -4.39
C GLY A 173 10.03 -4.22 -3.57
N PHE A 174 9.67 -4.14 -2.29
CA PHE A 174 10.08 -3.07 -1.38
C PHE A 174 11.24 -3.54 -0.51
N ALA A 175 12.39 -2.88 -0.67
CA ALA A 175 13.61 -3.17 0.09
C ALA A 175 14.03 -4.65 0.03
N LYS A 176 13.89 -5.28 -1.16
CA LYS A 176 14.10 -6.71 -1.38
C LYS A 176 14.73 -6.99 -2.74
N THR A 177 15.60 -7.99 -2.81
CA THR A 177 16.13 -8.53 -4.07
C THR A 177 15.10 -9.44 -4.75
N ALA A 178 15.35 -9.86 -6.00
CA ALA A 178 14.49 -10.84 -6.66
C ALA A 178 14.42 -12.16 -5.88
N GLN A 179 15.57 -12.63 -5.36
CA GLN A 179 15.68 -13.85 -4.56
C GLN A 179 14.88 -13.74 -3.26
N HIS A 180 14.90 -12.56 -2.62
CA HIS A 180 14.07 -12.31 -1.44
C HIS A 180 12.57 -12.41 -1.75
N ASN A 181 12.13 -11.85 -2.88
CA ASN A 181 10.73 -11.93 -3.30
C ASN A 181 10.29 -13.38 -3.58
N TRP A 182 11.15 -14.18 -4.24
CA TRP A 182 10.88 -15.61 -4.46
C TRP A 182 10.81 -16.39 -3.14
N ALA A 183 11.72 -16.14 -2.21
CA ALA A 183 11.70 -16.77 -0.90
C ALA A 183 10.39 -16.48 -0.14
N LEU A 184 9.91 -15.24 -0.17
CA LEU A 184 8.64 -14.85 0.46
C LEU A 184 7.42 -15.46 -0.24
N LEU A 185 7.43 -15.54 -1.57
CA LEU A 185 6.38 -16.22 -2.32
C LEU A 185 6.32 -17.71 -1.99
N HIS A 186 7.47 -18.38 -1.88
CA HIS A 186 7.51 -19.78 -1.46
C HIS A 186 7.06 -19.97 -0.01
N ALA A 187 7.30 -18.98 0.85
CA ALA A 187 6.92 -18.98 2.25
C ALA A 187 5.51 -18.42 2.54
N LEU A 188 4.69 -18.14 1.50
CA LEU A 188 3.31 -17.64 1.71
C LEU A 188 2.50 -18.48 2.71
N PRO A 189 2.57 -19.84 2.71
CA PRO A 189 1.89 -20.64 3.72
C PRO A 189 2.28 -20.28 5.16
N GLN A 190 3.54 -19.90 5.41
CA GLN A 190 4.02 -19.50 6.75
C GLN A 190 3.51 -18.13 7.18
N LEU A 191 3.22 -17.23 6.23
CA LEU A 191 2.60 -15.94 6.49
C LEU A 191 1.10 -16.12 6.77
N VAL A 192 0.42 -16.98 6.01
CA VAL A 192 -1.00 -17.30 6.23
C VAL A 192 -1.22 -18.02 7.57
N ASP A 193 -0.27 -18.86 8.00
CA ASP A 193 -0.31 -19.58 9.28
C ASP A 193 -0.19 -18.66 10.51
N THR A 194 0.05 -17.35 10.32
CA THR A 194 -0.03 -16.36 11.40
C THR A 194 -1.47 -16.12 11.90
N GLY A 195 -2.47 -16.51 11.10
CA GLY A 195 -3.89 -16.25 11.39
C GLY A 195 -4.40 -14.89 10.92
N LEU A 196 -3.51 -13.99 10.49
CA LEU A 196 -3.88 -12.71 9.87
C LEU A 196 -4.12 -12.90 8.36
N PRO A 197 -5.15 -12.26 7.77
CA PRO A 197 -5.30 -12.24 6.33
C PRO A 197 -4.06 -11.62 5.66
N VAL A 198 -3.63 -12.25 4.56
CA VAL A 198 -2.45 -11.81 3.81
C VAL A 198 -2.88 -11.12 2.53
N LEU A 199 -2.50 -9.85 2.36
CA LEU A 199 -2.59 -9.13 1.08
C LEU A 199 -1.25 -9.22 0.35
N LEU A 200 -1.29 -9.42 -0.96
CA LEU A 200 -0.07 -9.56 -1.76
C LEU A 200 -0.16 -8.79 -3.07
N GLY A 201 0.58 -7.68 -3.17
CA GLY A 201 0.80 -7.01 -4.45
C GLY A 201 1.92 -7.69 -5.26
N ALA A 202 1.62 -8.51 -6.26
CA ALA A 202 2.65 -9.08 -7.17
C ALA A 202 2.73 -8.37 -8.54
N SER A 203 1.70 -7.60 -8.91
CA SER A 203 1.50 -7.08 -10.28
C SER A 203 2.67 -6.26 -10.83
N ARG A 204 3.14 -6.62 -12.03
CA ARG A 204 4.16 -5.91 -12.84
C ARG A 204 5.47 -5.59 -12.10
N LYS A 205 5.78 -6.29 -11.01
CA LYS A 205 7.02 -6.05 -10.23
C LYS A 205 8.24 -6.56 -11.01
N ARG A 206 9.34 -5.81 -10.94
CA ARG A 206 10.59 -6.06 -11.69
C ARG A 206 11.12 -7.50 -11.57
N PHE A 207 10.93 -8.15 -10.42
CA PHE A 207 11.39 -9.52 -10.21
C PHE A 207 10.64 -10.56 -11.06
N LEU A 208 9.39 -10.28 -11.45
CA LEU A 208 8.64 -11.11 -12.40
C LEU A 208 9.15 -10.87 -13.84
N GLY A 209 9.48 -9.62 -14.17
CA GLY A 209 10.11 -9.28 -15.45
C GLY A 209 11.44 -10.01 -15.66
N ALA A 210 12.27 -10.10 -14.62
CA ALA A 210 13.54 -10.83 -14.66
C ALA A 210 13.40 -12.35 -14.87
N LEU A 211 12.24 -12.94 -14.57
CA LEU A 211 11.95 -14.35 -14.85
C LEU A 211 11.54 -14.58 -16.32
N LEU A 212 10.89 -13.58 -16.92
CA LEU A 212 10.37 -13.64 -18.30
C LEU A 212 11.38 -13.12 -19.34
N ALA A 213 12.44 -12.46 -18.88
CA ALA A 213 13.53 -12.01 -19.73
C ALA A 213 14.22 -13.21 -20.41
N GLY A 214 14.42 -13.11 -21.72
CA GLY A 214 15.25 -14.07 -22.45
C GLY A 214 16.74 -13.87 -22.08
N PRO A 215 17.66 -14.64 -22.68
CA PRO A 215 19.10 -14.45 -22.47
C PRO A 215 19.58 -13.00 -22.70
N ASP A 216 18.84 -12.21 -23.50
CA ASP A 216 19.22 -10.87 -23.92
C ASP A 216 18.44 -9.73 -23.21
N GLY A 217 17.60 -10.05 -22.22
CA GLY A 217 16.73 -9.09 -21.53
C GLY A 217 15.35 -8.99 -22.14
#